data_AF-A0A841BD91-F1
#
_entry.id   AF-A0A841BD91-F1
#
_cell.length_a   1.000
_cell.length_b   1.000
_cell.length_c   1.000
_cell.angle_alpha   90.00
_cell.angle_beta   90.00
_cell.angle_gamma   90.00
#
_symmetry.space_group_name_H-M   'P 1'
#
loop_
_entity.id
_entity.type
_entity.pdbx_description
1 polymer ?
#
loop_
_entity_poly.entity_id
_entity_poly.type
_entity_poly.pdbx_seq_one_letter_code
_entity_poly.pdbx_strand_id
1 'polypeptide(L)'
;MQPDLLVGAPGGAPSLRSITPRASALNHSEIDTVRDGDPGVMVTGTASDSHTWNLVFLQLLLEELGQEVTNLGPCVPDDLLVDEARRRRPKLIVMSSVNGHGATDGMRVVEKLREQPELAGTRIVIGGKLGIAGAGNTRHTAGLVDAGFDAVFEEGAGLGLFRSYVAALPVGASR
;
A
#
# COMPACT_ATOMS: atom_id res chain seq x y z
N MET A 1 -25.73 78.83 -1.69
CA MET A 1 -26.89 78.27 -2.40
C MET A 1 -27.02 76.82 -1.99
N GLN A 2 -28.06 76.48 -1.23
CA GLN A 2 -28.70 75.14 -1.26
C GLN A 2 -29.53 75.04 -2.56
N PRO A 3 -29.94 73.86 -3.09
CA PRO A 3 -30.50 72.67 -2.40
C PRO A 3 -29.96 71.32 -2.98
N ASP A 4 -30.24 70.12 -2.47
CA ASP A 4 -31.51 69.40 -2.64
C ASP A 4 -31.69 68.21 -1.68
N LEU A 5 -32.98 68.02 -1.41
CA LEU A 5 -33.68 67.01 -0.62
C LEU A 5 -33.62 65.62 -1.29
N LEU A 6 -33.57 64.52 -0.53
CA LEU A 6 -34.53 63.38 -0.61
C LEU A 6 -34.15 62.19 0.30
N VAL A 7 -34.93 62.05 1.37
CA VAL A 7 -35.66 60.85 1.84
C VAL A 7 -34.97 59.47 1.76
N GLY A 8 -34.71 58.88 2.93
CA GLY A 8 -34.49 57.44 3.12
C GLY A 8 -35.08 56.96 4.45
N ALA A 9 -36.00 56.00 4.40
CA ALA A 9 -36.77 55.43 5.51
C ALA A 9 -35.93 54.62 6.52
N PRO A 10 -36.39 54.39 7.76
CA PRO A 10 -35.67 53.57 8.74
C PRO A 10 -35.82 52.08 8.44
N GLY A 11 -34.72 51.44 8.03
CA GLY A 11 -34.62 50.00 7.86
C GLY A 11 -34.66 49.28 9.22
N GLY A 12 -35.65 48.41 9.40
CA GLY A 12 -35.76 47.51 10.56
C GLY A 12 -34.64 46.46 10.58
N ALA A 13 -34.08 46.24 11.77
CA ALA A 13 -33.10 45.20 12.02
C ALA A 13 -33.72 43.80 11.87
N PRO A 14 -33.07 42.85 11.18
CA PRO A 14 -33.55 41.48 11.12
C PRO A 14 -33.30 40.74 12.44
N SER A 15 -34.38 40.14 12.96
CA SER A 15 -34.43 39.26 14.12
C SER A 15 -33.53 38.02 13.93
N LEU A 16 -32.61 37.80 14.88
CA LEU A 16 -31.80 36.58 15.01
C LEU A 16 -32.71 35.38 15.27
N ARG A 17 -32.96 34.58 14.24
CA ARG A 17 -33.58 33.25 14.39
C ARG A 17 -32.56 32.28 14.96
N SER A 18 -32.92 31.61 16.05
CA SER A 18 -32.13 30.57 16.67
C SER A 18 -31.88 29.43 15.68
N ILE A 19 -30.60 29.18 15.39
CA ILE A 19 -30.17 27.98 14.67
C ILE A 19 -30.26 26.84 15.66
N THR A 20 -31.32 26.04 15.58
CA THR A 20 -31.39 24.76 16.27
C THR A 20 -30.47 23.78 15.51
N PRO A 21 -29.46 23.16 16.14
CA PRO A 21 -28.65 22.17 15.45
C PRO A 21 -29.53 20.96 15.17
N ARG A 22 -29.79 20.68 13.89
CA ARG A 22 -30.37 19.42 13.45
C ARG A 22 -29.29 18.36 13.69
N ALA A 23 -29.43 17.58 14.75
CA ALA A 23 -28.64 16.37 14.94
C ALA A 23 -28.96 15.42 13.76
N SER A 24 -28.18 15.53 12.69
CA SER A 24 -28.06 14.46 11.72
C SER A 24 -27.36 13.35 12.46
N ALA A 25 -28.08 12.27 12.77
CA ALA A 25 -27.49 11.05 13.26
C ALA A 25 -26.50 10.58 12.19
N LEU A 26 -25.22 10.88 12.39
CA LEU A 26 -24.12 10.24 11.69
C LEU A 26 -24.11 8.79 12.16
N ASN A 27 -24.79 7.96 11.39
CA ASN A 27 -24.69 6.52 11.39
C ASN A 27 -23.21 6.10 11.24
N HIS A 28 -22.54 5.96 12.39
CA HIS A 28 -21.26 5.26 12.53
C HIS A 28 -21.46 3.75 12.38
N SER A 29 -21.91 3.31 11.19
CA SER A 29 -22.05 1.88 10.90
C SER A 29 -21.74 1.54 9.44
N GLU A 30 -20.78 2.24 8.83
CA GLU A 30 -20.03 1.75 7.68
C GLU A 30 -18.54 1.71 8.08
N ILE A 31 -18.22 0.86 9.06
CA ILE A 31 -16.90 0.22 9.02
C ILE A 31 -17.00 -0.67 7.79
N ASP A 32 -16.30 -0.28 6.71
CA ASP A 32 -16.21 -1.02 5.45
C ASP A 32 -16.20 -2.50 5.75
N THR A 33 -17.35 -3.15 5.52
CA THR A 33 -17.38 -4.58 5.34
C THR A 33 -16.44 -4.83 4.18
N VAL A 34 -15.28 -5.45 4.46
CA VAL A 34 -14.34 -5.95 3.45
C VAL A 34 -15.18 -6.48 2.31
N ARG A 35 -15.17 -5.77 1.17
CA ARG A 35 -15.90 -6.23 -0.01
C ARG A 35 -15.40 -7.65 -0.27
N ASP A 36 -16.29 -8.60 -0.54
CA ASP A 36 -15.93 -9.86 -1.20
C ASP A 36 -15.39 -9.51 -2.60
N GLY A 37 -14.18 -8.96 -2.59
CA GLY A 37 -13.45 -8.36 -3.69
C GLY A 37 -12.16 -9.11 -3.90
N ASP A 38 -11.58 -8.91 -5.08
CA ASP A 38 -10.28 -9.45 -5.47
C ASP A 38 -9.26 -9.26 -4.33
N PRO A 39 -8.58 -10.33 -3.85
CA PRO A 39 -7.65 -10.20 -2.74
C PRO A 39 -6.61 -9.09 -3.02
N GLY A 40 -6.48 -8.14 -2.09
CA GLY A 40 -5.64 -6.96 -2.28
C GLY A 40 -4.14 -7.28 -2.40
N VAL A 41 -3.35 -6.22 -2.55
CA VAL A 41 -1.88 -6.25 -2.57
C VAL A 41 -1.33 -5.79 -1.22
N MET A 42 -0.30 -6.46 -0.72
CA MET A 42 0.40 -6.07 0.50
C MET A 42 1.77 -5.49 0.16
N VAL A 43 2.11 -4.34 0.74
CA VAL A 43 3.43 -3.71 0.62
C VAL A 43 4.10 -3.73 1.99
N THR A 44 5.39 -4.08 2.03
CA THR A 44 6.15 -4.13 3.29
C THR A 44 7.63 -3.84 3.06
N GLY A 45 8.28 -3.22 4.04
CA GLY A 45 9.73 -3.26 4.18
C GLY A 45 10.21 -4.61 4.71
N THR A 46 11.52 -4.83 4.73
CA THR A 46 12.11 -5.94 5.49
C THR A 46 12.35 -5.56 6.95
N ALA A 47 12.54 -6.56 7.82
CA ALA A 47 12.68 -6.35 9.27
C ALA A 47 13.82 -5.40 9.67
N SER A 48 14.93 -5.38 8.91
CA SER A 48 16.07 -4.50 9.19
C SER A 48 16.04 -3.14 8.48
N ASP A 49 15.02 -2.89 7.65
CA ASP A 49 15.00 -1.74 6.75
C ASP A 49 14.01 -0.66 7.19
N SER A 50 14.54 0.50 7.59
CA SER A 50 13.79 1.66 8.09
C SER A 50 13.36 2.64 7.01
N HIS A 51 13.70 2.40 5.74
CA HIS A 51 13.33 3.29 4.65
C HIS A 51 11.82 3.23 4.37
N THR A 52 11.21 4.41 4.21
CA THR A 52 9.76 4.56 4.06
C THR A 52 9.33 5.06 2.69
N TRP A 53 10.15 5.88 2.02
CA TRP A 53 9.78 6.53 0.76
C TRP A 53 9.53 5.55 -0.38
N ASN A 54 10.33 4.49 -0.46
CA ASN A 54 10.13 3.38 -1.38
C ASN A 54 8.74 2.72 -1.18
N LEU A 55 8.29 2.58 0.07
CA LEU A 55 7.01 1.96 0.40
C LEU A 55 5.82 2.87 0.05
N VAL A 56 5.93 4.17 0.35
CA VAL A 56 4.93 5.16 -0.07
C VAL A 56 4.84 5.23 -1.59
N PHE A 57 5.99 5.26 -2.28
CA PHE A 57 6.03 5.24 -3.74
C PHE A 57 5.37 3.99 -4.32
N LEU A 58 5.70 2.80 -3.80
CA LEU A 58 5.11 1.54 -4.27
C LEU A 58 3.61 1.48 -4.04
N GLN A 59 3.13 1.99 -2.90
CA GLN A 59 1.70 2.09 -2.64
C GLN A 59 1.01 2.98 -3.68
N LEU A 60 1.48 4.21 -3.89
CA LEU A 60 0.89 5.13 -4.86
C LEU A 60 0.91 4.54 -6.28
N LEU A 61 2.00 3.88 -6.65
CA LEU A 61 2.14 3.20 -7.93
C LEU A 61 1.12 2.06 -8.10
N LEU A 62 0.98 1.21 -7.09
CA LEU A 62 0.05 0.08 -7.14
C LEU A 62 -1.40 0.56 -7.16
N GLU A 63 -1.73 1.60 -6.40
CA GLU A 63 -3.04 2.26 -6.41
C GLU A 63 -3.32 2.91 -7.78
N GLU A 64 -2.33 3.57 -8.40
CA GLU A 64 -2.42 4.09 -9.78
C GLU A 64 -2.71 2.96 -10.79
N LEU A 65 -2.18 1.76 -10.56
CA LEU A 65 -2.45 0.55 -11.34
C LEU A 65 -3.75 -0.17 -10.92
N GLY A 66 -4.60 0.48 -10.13
CA GLY A 66 -5.93 -0.01 -9.74
C GLY A 66 -5.93 -1.11 -8.68
N GLN A 67 -4.83 -1.29 -7.94
CA GLN A 67 -4.76 -2.26 -6.86
C GLN A 67 -5.24 -1.65 -5.53
N GLU A 68 -5.97 -2.44 -4.74
CA GLU A 68 -6.18 -2.13 -3.32
C GLU A 68 -4.92 -2.51 -2.54
N VAL A 69 -4.35 -1.58 -1.77
CA VAL A 69 -3.05 -1.77 -1.12
C VAL A 69 -3.16 -1.70 0.40
N THR A 70 -2.66 -2.74 1.07
CA THR A 70 -2.32 -2.69 2.49
C THR A 70 -0.81 -2.49 2.65
N ASN A 71 -0.39 -1.33 3.16
CA ASN A 71 1.01 -1.03 3.41
C ASN A 71 1.34 -1.24 4.90
N LEU A 72 2.15 -2.24 5.21
CA LEU A 72 2.58 -2.56 6.59
C LEU A 72 3.71 -1.64 7.09
N GLY A 73 4.33 -0.86 6.20
CA GLY A 73 5.41 0.05 6.55
C GLY A 73 6.79 -0.61 6.64
N PRO A 74 7.78 0.11 7.20
CA PRO A 74 9.16 -0.37 7.33
C PRO A 74 9.35 -1.26 8.56
N CYS A 75 10.52 -1.89 8.67
CA CYS A 75 10.94 -2.67 9.85
C CYS A 75 9.91 -3.71 10.33
N VAL A 76 9.16 -4.31 9.41
CA VAL A 76 8.08 -5.25 9.76
C VAL A 76 8.70 -6.57 10.25
N PRO A 77 8.41 -7.01 11.49
CA PRO A 77 8.85 -8.32 11.96
C PRO A 77 8.22 -9.43 11.12
N ASP A 78 8.97 -10.49 10.83
CA ASP A 78 8.48 -11.61 10.01
C ASP A 78 7.16 -12.18 10.51
N ASP A 79 7.02 -12.39 11.81
CA ASP A 79 5.86 -13.06 12.38
C ASP A 79 4.60 -12.19 12.21
N LEU A 80 4.76 -10.86 12.28
CA LEU A 80 3.69 -9.90 11.96
C LEU A 80 3.31 -9.96 10.47
N LEU A 81 4.31 -10.04 9.57
CA LEU A 81 4.06 -10.17 8.14
C LEU A 81 3.31 -11.47 7.81
N VAL A 82 3.74 -12.60 8.37
CA VAL A 82 3.09 -13.91 8.20
C VAL A 82 1.64 -13.85 8.70
N ASP A 83 1.44 -13.30 9.89
CA ASP A 83 0.13 -13.18 10.51
C ASP A 83 -0.84 -12.30 9.70
N GLU A 84 -0.39 -11.13 9.23
CA GLU A 84 -1.18 -10.24 8.37
C GLU A 84 -1.46 -10.88 7.01
N ALA A 85 -0.47 -11.55 6.41
CA ALA A 85 -0.64 -12.25 5.15
C ALA A 85 -1.70 -13.36 5.27
N ARG A 86 -1.67 -14.17 6.34
CA ARG A 86 -2.67 -15.23 6.58
C ARG A 86 -4.08 -14.67 6.80
N ARG A 87 -4.18 -13.54 7.51
CA ARG A 87 -5.47 -12.86 7.74
C ARG A 87 -6.07 -12.33 6.44
N ARG A 88 -5.26 -11.66 5.62
CA ARG A 88 -5.73 -10.92 4.44
C ARG A 88 -5.74 -11.73 3.15
N ARG A 89 -4.92 -12.79 3.09
CA ARG A 89 -4.70 -13.67 1.93
C ARG A 89 -4.48 -12.86 0.63
N PRO A 90 -3.52 -11.91 0.62
CA PRO A 90 -3.34 -11.03 -0.52
C PRO A 90 -2.99 -11.83 -1.79
N LYS A 91 -3.36 -11.32 -2.96
CA LYS A 91 -2.94 -11.95 -4.24
C LYS A 91 -1.46 -11.69 -4.55
N LEU A 92 -0.90 -10.62 -3.97
CA LEU A 92 0.49 -10.22 -4.13
C LEU A 92 1.04 -9.62 -2.82
N ILE A 93 2.24 -10.05 -2.43
CA ILE A 93 3.08 -9.40 -1.43
C ILE A 93 4.28 -8.78 -2.16
N VAL A 94 4.48 -7.48 -1.97
CA VAL A 94 5.58 -6.69 -2.52
C VAL A 94 6.50 -6.28 -1.38
N MET A 95 7.67 -6.88 -1.36
CA MET A 95 8.72 -6.56 -0.40
C MET A 95 9.70 -5.56 -1.01
N SER A 96 9.99 -4.49 -0.28
CA SER A 96 11.00 -3.52 -0.71
C SER A 96 12.11 -3.40 0.31
N SER A 97 13.35 -3.46 -0.16
CA SER A 97 14.52 -3.17 0.66
C SER A 97 15.51 -2.34 -0.13
N VAL A 98 16.08 -1.32 0.50
CA VAL A 98 17.10 -0.44 -0.06
C VAL A 98 18.33 -0.29 0.87
N ASN A 99 18.33 -0.93 2.04
CA ASN A 99 19.44 -0.90 2.99
C ASN A 99 20.61 -1.84 2.63
N GLY A 100 20.50 -2.65 1.58
CA GLY A 100 21.52 -3.61 1.16
C GLY A 100 21.50 -4.95 1.89
N HIS A 101 20.51 -5.22 2.74
CA HIS A 101 20.33 -6.51 3.44
C HIS A 101 19.09 -7.28 2.94
N GLY A 102 18.43 -6.78 1.89
CA GLY A 102 17.20 -7.34 1.35
C GLY A 102 17.29 -8.82 0.96
N ALA A 103 18.43 -9.29 0.46
CA ALA A 103 18.60 -10.71 0.14
C ALA A 103 18.57 -11.60 1.40
N THR A 104 19.30 -11.21 2.44
CA THR A 104 19.36 -11.97 3.70
C THR A 104 18.01 -11.97 4.42
N ASP A 105 17.39 -10.79 4.56
CA ASP A 105 16.07 -10.68 5.18
C ASP A 105 14.99 -11.39 4.35
N GLY A 106 15.06 -11.23 3.02
CA GLY A 106 14.14 -11.83 2.08
C GLY A 106 14.14 -13.35 2.14
N MET A 107 15.32 -14.00 2.08
CA MET A 107 15.44 -15.46 2.17
C MET A 107 14.79 -15.99 3.46
N ARG A 108 15.08 -15.35 4.59
CA ARG A 108 14.56 -15.77 5.90
C ARG A 108 13.03 -15.70 5.99
N VAL A 109 12.41 -14.65 5.44
CA VAL A 109 10.96 -14.45 5.59
C VAL A 109 10.14 -15.10 4.48
N VAL A 110 10.70 -15.27 3.27
CA VAL A 110 9.98 -15.96 2.18
C VAL A 110 9.78 -17.43 2.50
N GLU A 111 10.75 -18.09 3.13
CA GLU A 111 10.62 -19.46 3.62
C GLU A 111 9.41 -19.59 4.56
N LYS A 112 9.30 -18.73 5.57
CA LYS A 112 8.17 -18.70 6.51
C LYS A 112 6.82 -18.45 5.84
N LEU A 113 6.77 -17.61 4.82
CA LEU A 113 5.55 -17.34 4.05
C LEU A 113 5.15 -18.55 3.21
N ARG A 114 6.12 -19.27 2.62
CA ARG A 114 5.88 -20.47 1.82
C ARG A 114 5.51 -21.69 2.65
N GLU A 115 5.86 -21.71 3.93
CA GLU A 115 5.37 -22.71 4.88
C GLU A 115 3.86 -22.61 5.16
N GLN A 116 3.19 -21.50 4.77
CA GLN A 116 1.77 -21.29 5.02
C GLN A 116 0.91 -21.83 3.86
N PRO A 117 0.10 -22.89 4.08
CA PRO A 117 -0.76 -23.43 3.03
C PRO A 117 -1.79 -22.43 2.51
N GLU A 118 -2.27 -21.51 3.37
CA GLU A 118 -3.23 -20.48 3.01
C GLU A 118 -2.67 -19.45 2.01
N LEU A 119 -1.34 -19.39 1.84
CA LEU A 119 -0.64 -18.47 0.94
C LEU A 119 -0.14 -19.15 -0.34
N ALA A 120 -0.53 -20.40 -0.61
CA ALA A 120 -0.08 -21.14 -1.79
C ALA A 120 -0.41 -20.43 -3.13
N GLY A 121 -1.47 -19.63 -3.17
CA GLY A 121 -1.85 -18.82 -4.34
C GLY A 121 -1.30 -17.39 -4.33
N THR A 122 -0.66 -16.96 -3.25
CA THR A 122 -0.13 -15.60 -3.10
C THR A 122 1.19 -15.48 -3.85
N ARG A 123 1.27 -14.49 -4.75
CA ARG A 123 2.55 -14.11 -5.36
C ARG A 123 3.38 -13.31 -4.37
N ILE A 124 4.67 -13.55 -4.30
CA ILE A 124 5.60 -12.87 -3.40
C ILE A 124 6.77 -12.37 -4.25
N VAL A 125 6.99 -11.06 -4.24
CA VAL A 125 8.07 -10.43 -5.00
C VAL A 125 8.90 -9.52 -4.11
N ILE A 126 10.17 -9.33 -4.47
CA ILE A 126 11.09 -8.44 -3.75
C ILE A 126 11.84 -7.53 -4.70
N GLY A 127 12.13 -6.30 -4.29
CA GLY A 127 12.90 -5.38 -5.10
C GLY A 127 13.58 -4.25 -4.33
N GLY A 128 14.39 -3.49 -5.07
CA GLY A 128 15.23 -2.40 -4.57
C GLY A 128 16.71 -2.75 -4.59
N LYS A 129 17.44 -2.37 -3.53
CA LYS A 129 18.88 -2.62 -3.36
C LYS A 129 19.08 -3.77 -2.37
N LEU A 130 19.18 -4.98 -2.91
CA LEU A 130 19.11 -6.22 -2.12
C LEU A 130 20.44 -6.68 -1.53
N GLY A 131 21.52 -5.94 -1.78
CA GLY A 131 22.87 -6.28 -1.36
C GLY A 131 23.77 -5.05 -1.31
N ILE A 132 24.93 -5.21 -0.68
CA ILE A 132 25.92 -4.13 -0.51
C ILE A 132 27.00 -4.12 -1.61
N ALA A 133 27.06 -5.17 -2.44
CA ALA A 133 28.14 -5.38 -3.41
C ALA A 133 27.93 -4.65 -4.76
N GLY A 134 26.90 -3.80 -4.88
CA GLY A 134 26.61 -3.07 -6.12
C GLY A 134 26.37 -4.03 -7.30
N ALA A 135 27.03 -3.82 -8.44
CA ALA A 135 26.86 -4.65 -9.65
C ALA A 135 27.20 -6.16 -9.47
N GLY A 136 27.84 -6.55 -8.36
CA GLY A 136 28.07 -7.95 -8.01
C GLY A 136 26.84 -8.69 -7.45
N ASN A 137 25.71 -8.00 -7.29
CA ASN A 137 24.48 -8.53 -6.70
C ASN A 137 23.73 -9.57 -7.52
N THR A 138 24.09 -9.77 -8.80
CA THR A 138 23.40 -10.68 -9.73
C THR A 138 23.27 -12.12 -9.22
N ARG A 139 24.09 -12.52 -8.23
CA ARG A 139 23.99 -13.82 -7.55
C ARG A 139 22.78 -13.94 -6.60
N HIS A 140 22.20 -12.84 -6.12
CA HIS A 140 21.07 -12.87 -5.18
C HIS A 140 19.74 -13.19 -5.84
N THR A 141 19.54 -12.81 -7.11
CA THR A 141 18.28 -13.04 -7.82
C THR A 141 17.92 -14.52 -7.89
N ALA A 142 18.85 -15.37 -8.36
CA ALA A 142 18.60 -16.80 -8.47
C ALA A 142 18.31 -17.43 -7.10
N GLY A 143 19.12 -17.10 -6.08
CA GLY A 143 18.92 -17.62 -4.73
C GLY A 143 17.59 -17.20 -4.09
N LEU A 144 17.12 -15.97 -4.34
CA LEU A 144 15.82 -15.50 -3.85
C LEU A 144 14.65 -16.19 -4.56
N VAL A 145 14.76 -16.40 -5.88
CA VAL A 145 13.74 -17.16 -6.62
C VAL A 145 13.70 -18.62 -6.16
N ASP A 146 14.86 -19.26 -6.01
CA ASP A 146 14.97 -20.63 -5.52
C ASP A 146 14.43 -20.78 -4.08
N ALA A 147 14.57 -19.74 -3.24
CA ALA A 147 14.00 -19.69 -1.89
C ALA A 147 12.47 -19.51 -1.88
N GLY A 148 11.86 -19.08 -2.98
CA GLY A 148 10.42 -19.03 -3.15
C GLY A 148 9.83 -17.67 -3.52
N PHE A 149 10.64 -16.67 -3.89
CA PHE A 149 10.11 -15.47 -4.54
C PHE A 149 9.68 -15.78 -5.98
N ASP A 150 8.52 -15.27 -6.40
CA ASP A 150 8.04 -15.42 -7.77
C ASP A 150 8.79 -14.50 -8.75
N ALA A 151 9.30 -13.36 -8.26
CA ALA A 151 10.10 -12.43 -9.05
C ALA A 151 10.96 -11.53 -8.16
N VAL A 152 12.08 -11.07 -8.72
CA VAL A 152 13.02 -10.14 -8.09
C VAL A 152 13.25 -8.94 -9.01
N PHE A 153 13.11 -7.73 -8.48
CA PHE A 153 13.21 -6.47 -9.23
C PHE A 153 14.29 -5.56 -8.65
N GLU A 154 15.55 -5.72 -9.08
CA GLU A 154 16.67 -4.85 -8.66
C GLU A 154 16.67 -3.49 -9.39
N GLU A 155 17.47 -2.55 -8.89
CA GLU A 155 17.60 -1.17 -9.41
C GLU A 155 17.79 -1.10 -10.95
N GLY A 156 17.44 0.06 -11.53
CA GLY A 156 17.48 0.28 -12.98
C GLY A 156 16.18 -0.13 -13.66
N ALA A 157 16.22 -1.17 -14.49
CA ALA A 157 15.04 -1.62 -15.26
C ALA A 157 13.95 -2.27 -14.40
N GLY A 158 14.20 -2.56 -13.12
CA GLY A 158 13.29 -3.27 -12.23
C GLY A 158 11.91 -2.64 -12.13
N LEU A 159 11.80 -1.30 -12.13
CA LEU A 159 10.50 -0.63 -12.03
C LEU A 159 9.60 -0.87 -13.27
N GLY A 160 10.18 -0.85 -14.47
CA GLY A 160 9.44 -1.10 -15.71
C GLY A 160 8.97 -2.56 -15.81
N LEU A 161 9.83 -3.49 -15.39
CA LEU A 161 9.50 -4.92 -15.29
C LEU A 161 8.43 -5.16 -14.23
N PHE A 162 8.51 -4.50 -13.08
CA PHE A 162 7.51 -4.60 -12.02
C PHE A 162 6.14 -4.09 -12.47
N ARG A 163 6.06 -2.94 -13.15
CA ARG A 163 4.80 -2.44 -13.73
C ARG A 163 4.18 -3.47 -14.68
N SER A 164 5.00 -4.06 -15.54
CA SER A 164 4.56 -5.10 -16.48
C SER A 164 4.08 -6.36 -15.76
N TYR A 165 4.77 -6.75 -14.69
CA TYR A 165 4.40 -7.89 -13.86
C TYR A 165 3.05 -7.68 -13.17
N VAL A 166 2.82 -6.51 -12.56
CA VAL A 166 1.54 -6.17 -11.91
C VAL A 166 0.40 -6.14 -12.93
N ALA A 167 0.62 -5.57 -14.11
CA ALA A 167 -0.39 -5.52 -15.17
C ALA A 167 -0.78 -6.91 -15.72
N ALA A 168 0.11 -7.90 -15.59
CA ALA A 168 -0.12 -9.28 -16.01
C ALA A 168 -0.79 -10.14 -14.91
N LEU A 169 -1.04 -9.59 -13.71
CA LEU A 169 -1.73 -10.33 -12.67
C LEU A 169 -3.15 -10.67 -13.11
N PRO A 170 -3.61 -11.91 -12.85
CA PRO A 170 -5.02 -12.23 -13.06
C PRO A 170 -5.87 -11.27 -12.24
N VAL A 171 -6.83 -10.63 -12.90
CA VAL A 171 -7.91 -9.95 -12.19
C VAL A 171 -8.69 -11.04 -11.46
N GLY A 172 -8.81 -10.96 -10.14
CA GLY A 172 -9.57 -11.94 -9.38
C GLY A 172 -10.96 -12.07 -9.97
N ALA A 173 -11.33 -13.29 -10.38
CA ALA A 173 -12.70 -13.56 -10.76
C ALA A 173 -13.54 -13.40 -9.49
N SER A 174 -14.27 -12.29 -9.36
CA SER A 174 -15.39 -12.20 -8.42
C SER A 174 -16.27 -13.42 -8.67
N ARG A 175 -16.29 -14.34 -7.72
CA ARG A 175 -17.26 -15.44 -7.65
C ARG A 175 -18.25 -15.14 -6.56
#